data_AF-A0A941WEL9-F1
#
_entry.id   AF-A0A941WEL9-F1
#
_cell.length_a   1.000
_cell.length_b   1.000
_cell.length_c   1.000
_cell.angle_alpha   90.00
_cell.angle_beta   90.00
_cell.angle_gamma   90.00
#
_symmetry.space_group_name_H-M   'P 1'
#
loop_
_entity.id
_entity.type
_entity.pdbx_description
1 polymer ?
#
loop_
_entity_poly.entity_id
_entity_poly.type
_entity_poly.pdbx_seq_one_letter_code
_entity_poly.pdbx_strand_id
1 'polypeptide(L)'
;MAVRYKLTKINDNITGKEQVKYSVTTVSYGNVNLDMLAEQMADASTFTYGDVKGMIENLTLLISEALKEGNTVTIDGLGTFSVTAQPNRDVEEPSKIRAESIKLKGIGFKPSPKLKDRLSNIEFTRLK
;
A
#
# COMPACT_ATOMS: atom_id res chain seq x y z
N MET A 1 7.15 20.55 -3.55
CA MET A 1 8.02 19.44 -4.05
C MET A 1 7.19 18.61 -5.02
N ALA A 2 7.76 18.17 -6.14
CA ALA A 2 7.05 17.41 -7.17
C ALA A 2 7.46 15.92 -7.16
N VAL A 3 6.56 15.02 -7.57
CA VAL A 3 6.87 13.61 -7.78
C VAL A 3 7.71 13.45 -9.03
N ARG A 4 8.90 12.85 -8.89
CA ARG A 4 9.75 12.57 -10.03
C ARG A 4 9.23 11.37 -10.82
N TYR A 5 9.36 11.41 -12.14
CA TYR A 5 9.04 10.26 -12.98
C TYR A 5 10.05 10.08 -14.11
N LYS A 6 10.18 8.84 -14.59
CA LYS A 6 10.90 8.48 -15.82
C LYS A 6 9.93 7.93 -16.86
N LEU A 7 10.28 8.10 -18.13
CA LEU A 7 9.56 7.51 -19.26
C LEU A 7 10.34 6.30 -19.77
N THR A 8 9.67 5.17 -19.96
CA THR A 8 10.25 3.97 -20.56
C THR A 8 9.51 3.65 -21.84
N LYS A 9 10.25 3.54 -22.94
CA LYS A 9 9.69 3.17 -24.25
C LYS A 9 9.15 1.74 -24.18
N ILE A 10 7.91 1.54 -24.60
CA ILE A 10 7.28 0.24 -24.80
C ILE A 10 7.03 0.08 -26.30
N ASN A 11 7.48 -1.05 -26.85
CA ASN A 11 7.14 -1.44 -28.21
C ASN A 11 5.88 -2.30 -28.15
N ASP A 12 4.83 -1.89 -28.87
CA ASP A 12 3.61 -2.68 -29.04
C ASP A 12 3.87 -3.76 -30.11
N ASN A 13 4.34 -4.93 -29.67
CA ASN A 13 4.60 -6.06 -30.59
C ASN A 13 3.34 -6.90 -30.86
N ILE A 14 2.18 -6.51 -30.33
CA ILE A 14 0.96 -7.33 -30.34
C ILE A 14 0.07 -6.97 -31.53
N THR A 15 0.00 -5.68 -31.91
CA THR A 15 -0.99 -5.19 -32.88
C THR A 15 -0.47 -5.06 -34.32
N GLY A 16 0.79 -5.41 -34.61
CA GLY A 16 1.40 -5.30 -35.95
C GLY A 16 1.53 -3.87 -36.49
N LYS A 17 1.07 -2.86 -35.73
CA LYS A 17 1.31 -1.45 -35.97
C LYS A 17 2.45 -1.02 -35.06
N GLU A 18 3.55 -0.52 -35.63
CA GLU A 18 4.65 0.08 -34.85
C GLU A 18 4.19 1.38 -34.17
N GLN A 19 3.45 1.25 -33.07
CA GLN A 19 3.11 2.37 -32.21
C GLN A 19 4.03 2.36 -31.00
N VAL A 20 4.87 3.40 -30.91
CA VAL A 20 5.69 3.64 -29.72
C VAL A 20 4.80 4.15 -28.60
N LYS A 21 4.70 3.38 -27.51
CA LYS A 21 4.05 3.81 -26.27
C LYS A 21 5.12 4.12 -25.22
N TYR A 22 4.77 4.93 -24.22
CA TYR A 22 5.64 5.19 -23.08
C TYR A 22 4.94 4.78 -21.79
N SER A 23 5.65 4.04 -20.94
CA SER A 23 5.27 3.85 -19.54
C SER A 23 5.81 4.99 -18.70
N VAL A 24 5.00 5.46 -17.75
CA VAL A 24 5.41 6.41 -16.72
C VAL A 24 5.72 5.62 -15.46
N THR A 25 6.92 5.80 -14.90
CA THR A 25 7.29 5.21 -13.60
C THR A 25 7.73 6.31 -12.66
N THR A 26 7.07 6.41 -11.51
CA THR A 26 7.46 7.34 -10.44
C THR A 26 8.78 6.91 -9.81
N VAL A 27 9.61 7.88 -9.42
CA VAL A 27 10.91 7.67 -8.79
C VAL A 27 10.89 8.35 -7.43
N SER A 28 11.02 7.55 -6.36
CA SER A 28 11.02 8.09 -5.00
C SER A 28 12.25 8.98 -4.72
N TYR A 29 12.10 9.94 -3.80
CA TYR A 29 13.23 10.70 -3.23
C TYR A 29 13.93 9.96 -2.11
N GLY A 30 13.20 9.13 -1.37
CA GLY A 30 13.69 8.43 -0.20
C GLY A 30 12.58 7.64 0.46
N ASN A 31 12.82 7.21 1.68
CA ASN A 31 11.82 6.57 2.53
C ASN A 31 11.57 7.47 3.73
N VAL A 32 10.29 7.74 4.02
CA VAL A 32 9.86 8.41 5.25
C VAL A 32 9.33 7.31 6.16
N ASN A 33 9.93 7.17 7.34
CA ASN A 33 9.60 6.13 8.31
C ASN A 33 8.83 6.71 9.51
N LEU A 34 8.42 5.85 10.44
CA LEU A 34 7.67 6.26 11.63
C LEU A 34 8.45 7.21 12.53
N ASP A 35 9.78 7.09 12.61
CA ASP A 35 10.60 7.97 13.45
C ASP A 35 10.52 9.43 12.95
N MET A 36 10.72 9.64 11.64
CA MET A 36 10.61 10.97 11.04
C MET A 36 9.20 11.56 11.17
N LEU A 37 8.17 10.72 11.01
CA LEU A 37 6.78 11.16 11.17
C LEU A 37 6.46 11.50 12.64
N ALA A 38 6.97 10.71 13.59
CA ALA A 38 6.77 10.94 15.01
C ALA A 38 7.43 12.23 15.48
N GLU A 39 8.64 12.55 14.99
CA GLU A 39 9.29 13.85 15.23
C GLU A 39 8.42 15.00 14.69
N GLN A 40 7.97 14.93 13.42
CA GLN A 40 7.13 15.96 12.82
C GLN A 40 5.78 16.15 13.55
N MET A 41 5.17 15.05 14.01
CA MET A 41 3.92 15.10 14.76
C MET A 41 4.13 15.68 16.16
N ALA A 42 5.25 15.35 16.81
CA ALA A 42 5.58 15.91 18.12
C ALA A 42 5.82 17.42 18.03
N ASP A 43 6.52 17.88 17.00
CA ASP A 43 6.76 19.32 16.77
C ASP A 43 5.47 20.09 16.44
N ALA A 44 4.51 19.43 15.77
CA ALA A 44 3.28 20.06 15.30
C ALA A 44 2.07 19.91 16.26
N SER A 45 2.23 19.22 17.40
CA SER A 45 1.11 18.91 18.30
C SER A 45 1.53 18.79 19.76
N THR A 46 0.62 18.34 20.63
CA THR A 46 0.92 18.04 22.03
C THR A 46 1.36 16.60 22.25
N PHE A 47 1.37 15.76 21.22
CA PHE A 47 1.86 14.38 21.34
C PHE A 47 3.37 14.39 21.53
N THR A 48 3.89 13.51 22.39
CA THR A 48 5.32 13.26 22.41
C THR A 48 5.70 12.28 21.30
N TYR A 49 6.98 12.29 20.90
CA TYR A 49 7.54 11.28 20.00
C TYR A 49 7.24 9.84 20.49
N GLY A 50 7.30 9.61 21.81
CA GLY A 50 6.97 8.33 22.43
C GLY A 50 5.49 7.96 22.28
N ASP A 51 4.58 8.93 22.48
CA ASP A 51 3.14 8.69 22.34
C ASP A 51 2.76 8.26 20.94
N VAL A 52 3.31 8.92 19.91
CA VAL A 52 3.03 8.59 18.51
C VAL A 52 3.48 7.16 18.20
N LYS A 53 4.70 6.79 18.60
CA LYS A 53 5.23 5.44 18.36
C LYS A 53 4.41 4.36 19.08
N GLY A 54 4.15 4.57 20.37
CA GLY A 54 3.34 3.64 21.16
C GLY A 54 1.93 3.48 20.61
N MET A 55 1.30 4.57 20.14
CA MET A 55 -0.02 4.52 19.53
C MET A 55 -0.03 3.69 18.23
N ILE A 56 0.94 3.92 17.34
CA ILE A 56 1.01 3.18 16.07
C ILE A 56 1.35 1.70 16.30
N GLU A 57 2.18 1.38 17.29
CA GLU A 57 2.48 0.00 17.67
C GLU A 57 1.24 -0.73 18.21
N ASN A 58 0.53 -0.10 19.16
CA ASN A 58 -0.72 -0.64 19.70
C ASN A 58 -1.80 -0.81 18.62
N LEU A 59 -1.94 0.17 17.72
CA LEU A 59 -2.87 0.09 16.60
C LEU A 59 -2.52 -1.07 15.66
N THR A 60 -1.23 -1.30 15.41
CA THR A 60 -0.76 -2.42 14.58
C THR A 60 -1.11 -3.77 15.21
N LEU A 61 -0.97 -3.89 16.54
CA LEU A 61 -1.38 -5.08 17.29
C LEU A 61 -2.89 -5.34 17.15
N LEU A 62 -3.71 -4.32 17.42
CA LEU A 62 -5.17 -4.42 17.35
C LEU A 62 -5.67 -4.76 15.93
N ILE A 63 -5.04 -4.19 14.90
CA ILE A 63 -5.34 -4.57 13.50
C ILE A 63 -4.99 -6.05 13.29
N SER A 64 -3.84 -6.52 13.77
CA SER A 64 -3.43 -7.91 13.61
C SER A 64 -4.41 -8.89 14.27
N GLU A 65 -4.88 -8.58 15.48
CA GLU A 65 -5.86 -9.38 16.21
C GLU A 65 -7.20 -9.45 15.47
N ALA A 66 -7.75 -8.30 15.07
CA ALA A 66 -8.99 -8.25 14.31
C ALA A 66 -8.90 -9.03 12.99
N LEU A 67 -7.77 -8.91 12.26
CA LEU A 67 -7.55 -9.67 11.02
C LEU A 67 -7.47 -11.18 11.28
N LYS A 68 -6.87 -11.63 12.39
CA LYS A 68 -6.81 -13.07 12.76
C LYS A 68 -8.20 -13.64 13.02
N GLU A 69 -9.12 -12.82 13.51
CA GLU A 69 -10.53 -13.19 13.71
C GLU A 69 -11.35 -13.18 12.41
N GLY A 70 -10.73 -12.83 11.27
CA GLY A 70 -11.39 -12.76 9.96
C GLY A 70 -12.12 -11.44 9.71
N ASN A 71 -11.97 -10.45 10.60
CA ASN A 71 -12.55 -9.12 10.40
C ASN A 71 -11.77 -8.35 9.32
N THR A 72 -12.43 -7.34 8.75
CA THR A 72 -11.79 -6.30 7.95
C THR A 72 -11.73 -5.03 8.79
N VAL A 73 -10.58 -4.36 8.83
CA VAL A 73 -10.40 -3.15 9.65
C VAL A 73 -10.35 -1.93 8.76
N THR A 74 -11.25 -0.98 9.00
CA THR A 74 -11.26 0.31 8.28
C THR A 74 -10.91 1.44 9.23
N ILE A 75 -9.90 2.22 8.85
CA ILE A 75 -9.52 3.45 9.54
C ILE A 75 -9.90 4.61 8.62
N ASP A 76 -10.83 5.45 9.07
CA ASP A 76 -11.30 6.57 8.26
C ASP A 76 -10.14 7.48 7.85
N GLY A 77 -10.16 7.91 6.59
CA GLY A 77 -9.08 8.71 6.00
C GLY A 77 -7.79 7.95 5.65
N LEU A 78 -7.52 6.78 6.23
CA LEU A 78 -6.33 5.98 5.91
C LEU A 78 -6.65 4.90 4.87
N GLY A 79 -7.52 3.95 5.21
CA GLY A 79 -7.86 2.85 4.32
C GLY A 79 -8.40 1.63 5.06
N THR A 80 -8.50 0.54 4.30
CA THR A 80 -9.07 -0.72 4.76
C THR A 80 -8.04 -1.85 4.65
N PHE A 81 -7.85 -2.58 5.74
CA PHE A 81 -7.00 -3.75 5.87
C PHE A 81 -7.85 -5.02 5.84
N SER A 82 -7.47 -6.00 5.04
CA SER A 82 -8.14 -7.30 4.96
C SER A 82 -7.15 -8.44 4.83
N VAL A 83 -7.56 -9.65 5.24
CA VAL A 83 -6.78 -10.86 5.03
C VAL A 83 -6.89 -11.28 3.57
N THR A 84 -5.77 -11.63 2.95
CA THR A 84 -5.74 -12.33 1.67
C THR A 84 -5.16 -13.71 1.86
N ALA A 85 -5.78 -14.71 1.25
CA ALA A 85 -5.40 -16.11 1.37
C ALA A 85 -5.13 -16.72 -0.01
N GLN A 86 -4.33 -17.77 -0.03
CA GLN A 86 -4.09 -18.56 -1.24
C GLN A 86 -3.94 -20.05 -0.89
N PRO A 87 -4.18 -20.96 -1.85
CA PRO A 87 -3.80 -22.34 -1.70
C PRO A 87 -2.31 -22.48 -1.35
N ASN A 88 -1.98 -23.45 -0.50
CA ASN A 88 -0.60 -23.79 -0.17
C ASN A 88 0.06 -24.71 -1.22
N ARG A 89 -0.72 -25.21 -2.17
CA ARG A 89 -0.35 -26.09 -3.29
C ARG A 89 -1.19 -25.77 -4.52
N ASP A 90 -0.80 -26.27 -5.68
CA ASP A 90 -1.62 -26.17 -6.89
C ASP A 90 -2.90 -27.01 -6.74
N VAL A 91 -4.02 -26.44 -7.20
CA VAL A 91 -5.36 -27.05 -7.09
C VAL A 91 -6.01 -26.98 -8.47
N GLU A 92 -6.23 -28.13 -9.08
CA GLU A 92 -6.87 -28.25 -10.39
C GLU A 92 -8.40 -28.26 -10.30
N GLU A 93 -8.96 -28.65 -9.15
CA GLU A 93 -10.39 -28.80 -8.93
C GLU A 93 -10.80 -28.24 -7.55
N PRO A 94 -11.92 -27.50 -7.45
CA PRO A 94 -12.40 -26.97 -6.18
C PRO A 94 -12.66 -28.03 -5.10
N SER A 95 -13.04 -29.25 -5.49
CA SER A 95 -13.28 -30.38 -4.58
C SER A 95 -12.04 -30.82 -3.79
N LYS A 96 -10.83 -30.48 -4.26
CA LYS A 96 -9.55 -30.87 -3.67
C LYS A 96 -8.98 -29.84 -2.69
N ILE A 97 -9.69 -28.73 -2.45
CA ILE A 97 -9.31 -27.73 -1.45
C ILE A 97 -10.06 -27.97 -0.14
N ARG A 98 -9.33 -27.84 0.98
CA ARG A 98 -9.87 -27.81 2.34
C ARG A 98 -9.23 -26.65 3.09
N ALA A 99 -9.78 -26.29 4.26
CA ALA A 99 -9.25 -25.19 5.06
C ALA A 99 -7.75 -25.36 5.38
N GLU A 100 -7.29 -26.59 5.62
CA GLU A 100 -5.90 -26.94 5.91
C GLU A 100 -4.98 -26.77 4.68
N SER A 101 -5.56 -26.66 3.48
CA SER A 101 -4.84 -26.40 2.23
C SER A 101 -4.71 -24.90 1.94
N ILE A 102 -5.18 -24.03 2.83
CA ILE A 102 -5.15 -22.57 2.66
C ILE A 102 -4.06 -21.99 3.56
N LYS A 103 -3.30 -21.02 3.04
CA LYS A 103 -2.34 -20.23 3.81
C LYS A 103 -2.59 -18.74 3.63
N LEU A 104 -2.12 -17.95 4.60
CA LEU A 104 -2.06 -16.50 4.48
C LEU A 104 -1.19 -16.12 3.27
N LYS A 105 -1.77 -15.39 2.33
CA LYS A 105 -1.04 -14.76 1.23
C LYS A 105 -0.40 -13.45 1.69
N GLY A 106 -1.12 -12.69 2.50
CA GLY A 106 -0.69 -11.41 3.05
C GLY A 106 -1.87 -10.56 3.50
N ILE A 107 -1.61 -9.28 3.71
CA ILE A 107 -2.63 -8.29 4.06
C ILE A 107 -2.92 -7.44 2.83
N GLY A 108 -4.18 -7.40 2.42
CA GLY A 108 -4.66 -6.43 1.46
C GLY A 108 -4.80 -5.06 2.14
N PHE A 109 -4.24 -4.02 1.53
CA PHE A 109 -4.49 -2.64 1.93
C PHE A 109 -5.13 -1.88 0.77
N LYS A 110 -6.34 -1.39 0.99
CA LYS A 110 -7.04 -0.50 0.06
C LYS A 110 -7.01 0.93 0.61
N PRO A 111 -6.24 1.85 0.00
CA PRO A 111 -6.21 3.25 0.41
C PRO A 111 -7.61 3.86 0.38
N SER A 112 -7.91 4.73 1.34
CA SER A 112 -9.19 5.44 1.34
C SER A 112 -9.27 6.40 0.15
N PRO A 113 -10.47 6.65 -0.42
CA PRO A 113 -10.65 7.71 -1.42
C PRO A 113 -10.18 9.07 -0.91
N LYS A 114 -10.47 9.40 0.36
CA LYS A 114 -10.02 10.63 1.03
C LYS A 114 -8.50 10.81 0.99
N LEU A 115 -7.72 9.73 1.13
CA LEU A 115 -6.26 9.79 1.05
C LEU A 115 -5.80 10.17 -0.37
N LYS A 116 -6.44 9.59 -1.39
CA LYS A 116 -6.18 9.95 -2.79
C LYS A 116 -6.58 11.40 -3.09
N ASP A 117 -7.71 11.86 -2.56
CA ASP A 117 -8.21 13.22 -2.79
C ASP A 117 -7.28 14.28 -2.19
N ARG A 118 -6.60 13.97 -1.07
CA ARG A 118 -5.55 14.82 -0.49
C ARG A 118 -4.32 14.98 -1.38
N LEU A 119 -4.15 14.13 -2.39
CA LEU A 119 -3.08 14.20 -3.39
C LEU A 119 -3.52 14.91 -4.69
N SER A 120 -4.68 15.58 -4.70
CA SER A 120 -5.26 16.20 -5.90
C SER A 120 -4.36 17.27 -6.56
N ASN A 121 -3.53 17.97 -5.78
CA ASN A 121 -2.62 19.01 -6.24
C ASN A 121 -1.18 18.51 -6.44
N ILE A 122 -1.00 17.23 -6.77
CA ILE A 122 0.33 16.65 -6.95
C ILE A 122 0.96 17.13 -8.27
N GLU A 123 2.17 17.67 -8.17
CA GLU A 123 2.96 18.07 -9.33
C GLU A 123 3.93 16.96 -9.74
N PHE A 124 4.21 16.85 -11.04
CA PHE A 124 5.14 15.86 -11.58
C PHE A 124 6.32 16.54 -12.26
N THR A 125 7.51 15.98 -12.09
CA THR A 125 8.73 16.47 -12.77
C THR A 125 9.49 15.31 -13.39
N ARG A 126 9.88 15.44 -14.65
CA ARG A 126 10.67 14.41 -15.32
C ARG A 126 12.08 14.37 -14.73
N LEU A 127 12.52 13.17 -14.34
CA LEU A 127 13.92 12.93 -13.99
C LEU A 127 14.75 13.07 -15.27
N LYS A 128 15.66 14.05 -15.27
CA LYS A 128 16.62 14.26 -16.36
C LYS A 128 17.65 13.14 -16.38
#